data_AF-A0A519RFT3-F1
#
_entry.id   AF-A0A519RFT3-F1
#
_cell.length_a   1.000
_cell.length_b   1.000
_cell.length_c   1.000
_cell.angle_alpha   90.00
_cell.angle_beta   90.00
_cell.angle_gamma   90.00
#
_symmetry.space_group_name_H-M   'P 1'
#
loop_
_entity.id
_entity.type
_entity.pdbx_description
1 polymer ?
#
loop_
_entity_poly.entity_id
_entity_poly.type
_entity_poly.pdbx_seq_one_letter_code
_entity_poly.pdbx_strand_id
1 'polypeptide(L)' 'MANIKNLKKDINYVLGDIIEAVYLYELTSTGKPTTETNALIDEAIAAFDGLIAKVNAKNVENKKAHFKQINTEL' A
#
# COMPACT_ATOMS: atom_id res chain seq x y z
N MET A 1 -3.72 17.62 -11.25
CA MET A 1 -2.92 16.37 -11.34
C MET A 1 -2.53 16.00 -9.92
N ALA A 2 -2.84 14.79 -9.45
CA ALA A 2 -2.32 14.33 -8.18
C ALA A 2 -0.78 14.37 -8.28
N ASN A 3 -0.15 15.21 -7.45
CA ASN A 3 1.29 15.28 -7.37
C ASN A 3 1.82 13.89 -6.94
N ILE A 4 3.01 13.49 -7.38
CA ILE A 4 3.73 12.31 -6.88
C ILE A 4 3.70 12.26 -5.35
N LYS A 5 3.77 13.42 -4.68
CA LYS A 5 3.61 13.54 -3.23
C LYS A 5 2.26 13.04 -2.72
N ASN A 6 1.17 13.32 -3.42
CA ASN A 6 -0.16 12.84 -3.06
C ASN A 6 -0.27 11.34 -3.30
N LEU A 7 0.23 10.83 -4.43
CA LEU A 7 0.21 9.39 -4.70
C LEU A 7 0.96 8.58 -3.62
N LYS A 8 2.11 9.07 -3.14
CA LYS A 8 2.81 8.46 -2.01
C LYS A 8 2.00 8.48 -0.71
N LYS A 9 1.26 9.56 -0.46
CA LYS A 9 0.37 9.65 0.70
C LYS A 9 -0.80 8.68 0.56
N ASP A 10 -1.41 8.59 -0.61
CA ASP A 10 -2.53 7.71 -0.87
C ASP A 10 -2.12 6.25 -0.67
N ILE A 11 -0.95 5.84 -1.20
CA ILE A 11 -0.37 4.50 -0.94
C ILE A 11 -0.17 4.25 0.56
N ASN A 12 0.37 5.23 1.29
CA ASN A 12 0.61 5.10 2.72
C ASN A 12 -0.69 5.04 3.55
N TYR A 13 -1.69 5.85 3.20
CA TYR A 13 -2.98 5.86 3.89
C TYR A 13 -3.77 4.59 3.61
N VAL A 14 -3.93 4.20 2.35
CA VAL A 14 -4.74 3.02 2.01
C VAL A 14 -4.15 1.74 2.61
N LEU A 15 -2.85 1.50 2.43
CA LEU A 15 -2.22 0.27 2.96
C LEU A 15 -2.00 0.35 4.48
N GLY A 16 -1.79 1.55 5.02
CA GLY A 16 -1.74 1.77 6.47
C GLY A 16 -3.08 1.47 7.15
N ASP A 17 -4.18 1.96 6.59
CA ASP A 17 -5.54 1.72 7.08
C ASP A 17 -5.89 0.22 7.01
N ILE A 18 -5.44 -0.49 5.98
CA ILE A 18 -5.61 -1.96 5.88
C ILE A 18 -4.89 -2.66 7.04
N ILE A 19 -3.62 -2.31 7.30
CA ILE A 19 -2.84 -2.91 8.38
C ILE A 19 -3.48 -2.59 9.75
N GLU A 20 -3.94 -1.36 9.95
CA GLU A 20 -4.64 -0.97 11.18
C GLU A 20 -5.96 -1.73 11.37
N ALA A 21 -6.73 -1.94 10.29
CA ALA A 21 -7.94 -2.74 10.33
C ALA A 21 -7.66 -4.21 10.72
N VAL A 22 -6.54 -4.78 10.26
CA VAL A 22 -6.11 -6.13 10.67
C VAL A 22 -5.77 -6.16 12.16
N TYR A 23 -5.03 -5.18 12.67
CA TYR A 23 -4.76 -5.09 14.12
C TYR A 23 -6.03 -4.91 14.95
N LEU A 24 -6.98 -4.08 14.49
CA LEU A 24 -8.26 -3.92 15.16
C LEU A 24 -9.04 -5.24 15.17
N TYR A 25 -9.03 -6.00 14.08
CA TYR A 25 -9.63 -7.32 14.02
C TYR A 25 -8.96 -8.28 15.01
N GLU A 26 -7.64 -8.34 15.08
CA GLU A 26 -6.92 -9.18 16.05
C GLU A 26 -7.31 -8.85 17.49
N LEU A 27 -7.34 -7.55 17.83
CA LEU A 27 -7.72 -7.06 19.16
C LEU A 27 -9.16 -7.43 19.55
N THR A 28 -10.08 -7.39 18.59
CA THR A 28 -11.52 -7.59 18.83
C THR A 28 -11.99 -9.04 18.67
N SER A 29 -11.21 -9.89 18.00
CA SER A 29 -11.58 -11.29 17.74
C SER A 29 -10.88 -12.27 18.69
N THR A 30 -9.56 -12.43 18.56
CA THR A 30 -8.78 -13.44 19.27
C THR A 30 -7.88 -12.84 20.36
N GLY A 31 -7.70 -11.52 20.37
CA GLY A 31 -6.82 -10.77 21.25
C GLY A 31 -5.33 -10.94 20.95
N LYS A 32 -4.97 -11.59 19.83
CA LYS A 32 -3.59 -11.88 19.45
C LYS A 32 -3.43 -12.03 17.93
N PRO A 33 -2.21 -11.87 17.39
CA PRO A 33 -1.97 -12.18 15.99
C PRO A 33 -2.16 -13.66 15.66
N THR A 34 -2.64 -13.94 14.45
CA THR A 34 -2.72 -15.28 13.86
C THR A 34 -1.80 -15.37 12.64
N THR A 35 -1.57 -16.59 12.15
CA THR A 35 -0.77 -16.78 10.94
C THR A 35 -1.42 -16.09 9.74
N GLU A 36 -2.75 -16.10 9.67
CA GLU A 36 -3.53 -15.50 8.61
C GLU A 36 -3.48 -13.97 8.65
N THR A 37 -3.62 -13.36 9.84
CA THR A 37 -3.55 -11.89 9.96
C THR A 37 -2.14 -11.37 9.70
N ASN A 38 -1.10 -12.09 10.14
CA ASN A 38 0.28 -11.78 9.79
C ASN A 38 0.51 -11.85 8.27
N ALA A 39 -0.02 -12.87 7.60
CA ALA A 39 0.11 -12.99 6.14
C ALA A 39 -0.55 -11.80 5.39
N LEU A 40 -1.68 -11.30 5.88
CA LEU A 40 -2.34 -10.11 5.32
C LEU A 40 -1.50 -8.84 5.51
N ILE A 41 -0.87 -8.68 6.68
CA ILE A 41 0.04 -7.55 6.95
C ILE A 41 1.26 -7.62 6.03
N ASP A 42 1.86 -8.81 5.88
CA ASP A 42 3.01 -9.02 5.00
C ASP A 42 2.67 -8.70 3.54
N GLU A 43 1.49 -9.11 3.07
CA GLU A 43 1.01 -8.79 1.73
C GLU A 43 0.82 -7.28 1.53
N ALA A 44 0.23 -6.58 2.51
CA ALA A 44 0.06 -5.12 2.47
C ALA A 44 1.41 -4.39 2.44
N ILE A 45 2.40 -4.86 3.20
CA ILE A 45 3.76 -4.30 3.19
C ILE A 45 4.44 -4.55 1.84
N ALA A 46 4.32 -5.75 1.29
CA ALA A 46 4.89 -6.07 -0.03
C ALA A 46 4.27 -5.21 -1.15
N ALA A 47 2.96 -4.99 -1.10
CA ALA A 47 2.26 -4.07 -2.01
C ALA A 47 2.78 -2.63 -1.85
N PHE A 48 2.97 -2.16 -0.60
CA PHE A 48 3.50 -0.83 -0.31
C PHE A 48 4.89 -0.63 -0.94
N ASP A 49 5.81 -1.55 -0.67
CA ASP A 49 7.18 -1.48 -1.17
C ASP A 49 7.20 -1.52 -2.71
N GLY A 50 6.39 -2.38 -3.32
CA GLY A 50 6.25 -2.49 -4.77
C GLY A 50 5.75 -1.19 -5.41
N LEU A 51 4.69 -0.60 -4.86
CA LEU A 51 4.12 0.65 -5.37
C LEU A 51 5.07 1.83 -5.15
N ILE A 52 5.72 1.94 -3.98
CA ILE A 52 6.71 2.99 -3.71
C ILE A 52 7.92 2.89 -4.63
N ALA A 53 8.40 1.68 -4.91
CA ALA A 53 9.47 1.46 -5.87
C ALA A 53 9.07 1.94 -7.28
N LYS A 54 7.87 1.60 -7.74
CA LYS A 54 7.33 2.10 -9.02
C LYS A 54 7.20 3.62 -9.05
N VAL A 55 6.73 4.24 -7.97
CA VAL A 55 6.62 5.71 -7.85
C VAL A 55 7.98 6.40 -7.93
N ASN A 56 9.03 5.78 -7.39
CA ASN A 56 10.38 6.34 -7.35
C ASN A 56 11.22 6.08 -8.62
N ALA A 57 10.69 5.32 -9.60
CA ALA A 57 11.38 5.04 -10.85
C ALA A 57 11.72 6.32 -11.61
N LYS A 58 13.02 6.52 -11.92
CA LYS A 58 13.54 7.76 -12.53
C LYS A 58 13.50 7.77 -14.06
N ASN A 59 13.57 6.59 -14.70
CA ASN A 59 13.69 6.44 -16.16
C ASN A 59 12.40 5.87 -16.75
N VAL A 60 11.35 6.67 -16.75
CA VAL A 60 10.04 6.28 -17.27
C VAL A 60 9.71 7.09 -18.51
N GLU A 61 9.50 6.41 -19.63
CA GLU A 61 9.27 7.02 -20.94
C GLU A 61 7.96 7.84 -20.96
N ASN A 62 6.85 7.24 -20.52
CA ASN A 62 5.56 7.92 -20.41
C ASN A 62 5.11 8.08 -18.95
N LYS A 63 5.58 9.16 -18.31
CA LYS A 63 5.26 9.48 -16.90
C LYS A 63 3.76 9.52 -16.62
N LYS A 64 2.95 10.06 -17.54
CA LYS A 64 1.49 10.18 -17.35
C LYS A 64 0.82 8.82 -17.30
N ALA A 65 1.16 7.94 -18.25
CA ALA A 65 0.64 6.57 -18.27
C ALA A 65 1.10 5.78 -17.03
N HIS A 66 2.38 5.92 -16.67
CA HIS A 66 2.97 5.25 -15.50
C HIS A 66 2.27 5.59 -14.19
N PHE A 67 2.14 6.88 -13.86
CA PHE A 67 1.49 7.28 -12.61
C PHE A 67 -0.01 6.97 -12.61
N LYS A 68 -0.67 6.93 -13.76
CA LYS A 68 -2.07 6.47 -13.87
C LYS A 68 -2.18 4.97 -13.57
N GLN A 69 -1.25 4.17 -14.08
CA GLN A 69 -1.22 2.73 -13.83
C GLN A 69 -1.01 2.41 -12.34
N ILE A 70 -0.08 3.10 -11.68
CA ILE A 70 0.15 2.92 -10.23
C ILE A 70 -1.13 3.18 -9.42
N ASN A 71 -1.91 4.19 -9.81
CA ASN A 71 -3.19 4.49 -9.14
C ASN A 71 -4.29 3.46 -9.44
N THR A 72 -4.15 2.65 -10.49
CA THR A 72 -5.07 1.53 -10.80
C THR A 72 -4.66 0.25 -10.07
N GLU A 73 -3.37 0.12 -9.73
CA GLU A 73 -2.82 -1.00 -8.97
C GLU A 73 -2.98 -0.83 -7.45
N LEU A 74 -3.20 0.41 -6.98
CA LEU A 74 -3.60 0.76 -5.62
C LEU A 74 -5.11 0.57 -5.45
#